data_AF-A0A327J6L9-F1
#
_entry.id   AF-A0A327J6L9-F1
#
_cell.length_a   1.000
_cell.length_b   1.000
_cell.length_c   1.000
_cell.angle_alpha   90.00
_cell.angle_beta   90.00
_cell.angle_gamma   90.00
#
_symmetry.space_group_name_H-M   'P 1'
#
loop_
_entity.id
_entity.type
_entity.pdbx_description
1 polymer ?
#
loop_
_entity_poly.entity_id
_entity_poly.type
_entity_poly.pdbx_seq_one_letter_code
_entity_poly.pdbx_strand_id
1 'polypeptide(L)'
;MINAVNATTPTNNTSYVSKPDTIALRPHHFLCLPGYKGYNYNQSAKTSWDIISKQLRENPDTDILIKSGRDDLCKKCPNDGSGTAICKDDSVNQLDEKVKFLIGVETGKTYKFSEIMKRMKWVMTPEVHKDLCSDCCWWRKGLCRDTFAENSTSPLLSVTSKGKINTNGLKYVPPTEKAA
;
A
#
# COMPACT_ATOMS: atom_id res chain seq x y z
N MET A 1 21.90 -62.44 13.22
CA MET A 1 20.51 -62.06 12.92
C MET A 1 20.32 -60.64 13.39
N ILE A 2 20.41 -59.67 12.48
CA ILE A 2 20.29 -58.24 12.77
C ILE A 2 18.83 -57.84 12.62
N ASN A 3 18.18 -57.52 13.75
CA ASN A 3 16.82 -57.01 13.78
C ASN A 3 16.81 -55.55 13.34
N ALA A 4 15.96 -55.26 12.35
CA ALA A 4 15.64 -53.94 11.87
C ALA A 4 14.89 -53.14 12.94
N VAL A 5 15.38 -51.94 13.25
CA VAL A 5 14.60 -50.88 13.90
C VAL A 5 14.49 -49.72 12.92
N ASN A 6 13.38 -49.68 12.20
CA ASN A 6 12.98 -48.55 11.38
C ASN A 6 12.49 -47.44 12.32
N ALA A 7 13.37 -46.48 12.63
CA ALA A 7 12.97 -45.22 13.25
C ALA A 7 12.33 -44.34 12.17
N THR A 8 11.01 -44.23 12.23
CA THR A 8 10.20 -43.29 11.46
C THR A 8 10.61 -41.86 11.79
N THR A 9 11.15 -41.15 10.80
CA THR A 9 11.36 -39.70 10.84
C THR A 9 10.00 -38.98 10.93
N PRO A 10 9.81 -38.04 11.88
CA PRO A 10 8.61 -37.22 11.90
C PRO A 10 8.65 -36.22 10.74
N THR A 11 7.66 -36.32 9.87
CA THR A 11 7.38 -35.36 8.79
C THR A 11 6.80 -34.08 9.39
N ASN A 12 7.64 -33.11 9.71
CA ASN A 12 7.18 -31.76 10.07
C ASN A 12 6.82 -30.98 8.80
N ASN A 13 5.63 -31.31 8.28
CA ASN A 13 4.89 -30.49 7.32
C ASN A 13 4.31 -29.28 8.06
N THR A 14 5.09 -28.21 8.18
CA THR A 14 4.56 -26.89 8.49
C THR A 14 5.05 -25.93 7.43
N SER A 15 4.21 -25.70 6.43
CA SER A 15 4.34 -24.59 5.49
C SER A 15 4.08 -23.28 6.24
N TYR A 16 5.03 -22.88 7.09
CA TYR A 16 5.16 -21.49 7.50
C TYR A 16 5.47 -20.69 6.24
N VAL A 17 4.43 -20.09 5.64
CA VAL A 17 4.63 -19.02 4.67
C VAL A 17 5.29 -17.90 5.44
N SER A 18 6.60 -17.74 5.26
CA SER A 18 7.37 -16.68 5.86
C SER A 18 6.74 -15.33 5.50
N LYS A 19 6.22 -14.66 6.52
CA LYS A 19 5.81 -13.25 6.46
C LYS A 19 7.02 -12.47 5.95
N PRO A 20 6.92 -11.68 4.87
CA PRO A 20 7.97 -10.73 4.59
C PRO A 20 7.93 -9.68 5.71
N ASP A 21 9.02 -9.59 6.50
CA ASP A 21 9.16 -8.61 7.57
C ASP A 21 9.09 -7.17 7.06
N THR A 22 9.28 -6.98 5.75
CA THR A 22 9.20 -5.70 5.05
C THR A 22 8.37 -5.85 3.78
N ILE A 23 7.42 -4.93 3.56
CA ILE A 23 6.63 -4.83 2.33
C ILE A 23 7.19 -3.69 1.48
N ALA A 24 7.48 -3.94 0.21
CA ALA A 24 7.85 -2.89 -0.72
C ALA A 24 6.60 -2.28 -1.36
N LEU A 25 6.40 -0.98 -1.18
CA LEU A 25 5.28 -0.25 -1.76
C LEU A 25 5.73 1.00 -2.51
N ARG A 26 5.07 1.29 -3.63
CA ARG A 26 5.26 2.55 -4.36
C ARG A 26 4.34 3.66 -3.84
N PRO A 27 4.77 4.93 -3.89
CA PRO A 27 4.09 6.02 -3.18
C PRO A 27 2.58 6.16 -3.47
N HIS A 28 2.12 6.08 -4.72
CA HIS A 28 0.70 6.27 -5.00
C HIS A 28 -0.19 5.18 -4.39
N HIS A 29 0.33 3.99 -4.07
CA HIS A 29 -0.46 2.97 -3.41
C HIS A 29 -0.86 3.37 -1.98
N PHE A 30 -0.24 4.39 -1.37
CA PHE A 30 -0.73 4.97 -0.12
C PHE A 30 -2.04 5.76 -0.30
N LEU A 31 -2.38 6.18 -1.53
CA LEU A 31 -3.72 6.69 -1.88
C LEU A 31 -4.70 5.53 -2.10
N CYS A 32 -4.26 4.48 -2.81
CA CYS A 32 -5.14 3.42 -3.27
C CYS A 32 -5.50 2.41 -2.18
N LEU A 33 -4.57 2.07 -1.28
CA LEU A 33 -4.80 1.10 -0.19
C LEU A 33 -5.99 1.50 0.70
N PRO A 34 -6.09 2.75 1.20
CA PRO A 34 -7.25 3.18 1.97
C PRO A 34 -8.59 3.09 1.22
N GLY A 35 -8.57 3.26 -0.10
CA GLY A 35 -9.75 3.18 -0.97
C GLY A 35 -10.06 1.78 -1.48
N TYR A 36 -9.25 0.78 -1.13
CA TYR A 36 -9.42 -0.58 -1.60
C TYR A 36 -10.60 -1.27 -0.91
N LYS A 37 -11.57 -1.73 -1.71
CA LYS A 37 -12.82 -2.34 -1.26
C LYS A 37 -13.02 -3.77 -1.78
N GLY A 38 -11.98 -4.39 -2.35
CA GLY A 38 -12.06 -5.76 -2.89
C GLY A 38 -12.70 -5.87 -4.28
N TYR A 39 -12.99 -4.76 -4.97
CA TYR A 39 -13.59 -4.80 -6.30
C TYR A 39 -12.64 -5.42 -7.36
N ASN A 40 -13.18 -6.30 -8.20
CA ASN A 40 -12.62 -6.76 -9.49
C ASN A 40 -11.49 -7.81 -9.54
N TYR A 41 -11.46 -8.79 -8.64
CA TYR A 41 -10.55 -9.93 -8.80
C TYR A 41 -11.34 -11.24 -8.73
N ASN A 42 -11.20 -12.08 -9.76
CA ASN A 42 -11.87 -13.37 -9.88
C ASN A 42 -11.78 -14.15 -8.56
N GLN A 43 -12.93 -14.60 -8.06
CA GLN A 43 -13.18 -15.12 -6.70
C GLN A 43 -12.40 -16.41 -6.35
N SER A 44 -11.54 -16.93 -7.22
CA SER A 44 -10.84 -18.20 -7.01
C SER A 44 -9.55 -18.09 -6.18
N ALA A 45 -8.98 -16.89 -5.96
CA ALA A 45 -7.81 -16.72 -5.09
C ALA A 45 -7.70 -15.31 -4.49
N LYS A 46 -7.26 -15.22 -3.23
CA LYS A 46 -6.89 -13.95 -2.58
C LYS A 46 -5.77 -13.26 -3.35
N THR A 47 -5.92 -11.97 -3.59
CA THR A 47 -4.91 -11.14 -4.27
C THR A 47 -3.86 -10.64 -3.28
N SER A 48 -2.74 -10.11 -3.79
CA SER A 48 -1.80 -9.38 -2.94
C SER A 48 -2.45 -8.18 -2.25
N TRP A 49 -3.46 -7.54 -2.85
CA TRP A 49 -4.20 -6.45 -2.23
C TRP A 49 -5.00 -6.91 -1.02
N ASP A 50 -5.67 -8.07 -1.09
CA ASP A 50 -6.39 -8.66 0.05
C ASP A 50 -5.45 -8.99 1.20
N ILE A 51 -4.32 -9.63 0.89
CA ILE A 51 -3.35 -10.09 1.89
C ILE A 51 -2.66 -8.90 2.55
N ILE A 52 -2.13 -7.96 1.75
CA ILE A 52 -1.37 -6.82 2.26
C ILE A 52 -2.29 -5.85 3.00
N SER A 53 -3.48 -5.52 2.47
CA SER A 53 -4.41 -4.62 3.17
C SER A 53 -4.84 -5.16 4.53
N LYS A 54 -5.09 -6.48 4.65
CA LYS A 54 -5.36 -7.14 5.93
C LYS A 54 -4.15 -7.07 6.85
N GLN A 55 -2.95 -7.43 6.36
CA GLN A 55 -1.73 -7.41 7.15
C GLN A 55 -1.46 -6.01 7.73
N LEU A 56 -1.61 -4.96 6.93
CA LEU A 56 -1.35 -3.57 7.33
C LEU A 56 -2.38 -3.05 8.33
N ARG A 57 -3.62 -3.55 8.28
CA ARG A 57 -4.65 -3.26 9.29
C ARG A 57 -4.35 -3.94 10.62
N GLU A 58 -3.88 -5.19 10.59
CA GLU A 58 -3.59 -6.00 11.78
C GLU A 58 -2.23 -5.66 12.40
N ASN A 59 -1.28 -5.21 11.58
CA ASN A 59 0.10 -4.92 11.96
C ASN A 59 0.51 -3.54 11.40
N PRO A 60 0.00 -2.44 11.94
CA PRO A 60 0.22 -1.11 11.37
C PRO A 60 1.68 -0.62 11.50
N ASP A 61 2.49 -1.23 12.35
CA ASP A 61 3.95 -0.97 12.44
C ASP A 61 4.78 -1.90 11.53
N THR A 62 4.16 -2.49 10.51
CA THR A 62 4.88 -3.19 9.43
C THR A 62 5.85 -2.23 8.74
N ASP A 63 7.07 -2.70 8.48
CA ASP A 63 8.08 -1.94 7.75
C ASP A 63 7.74 -1.87 6.26
N ILE A 64 7.74 -0.65 5.73
CA ILE A 64 7.47 -0.35 4.34
C ILE A 64 8.72 0.20 3.68
N LEU A 65 9.29 -0.56 2.76
CA LEU A 65 10.35 -0.08 1.86
C LEU A 65 9.71 0.74 0.74
N ILE A 66 10.07 2.02 0.62
CA ILE A 66 9.59 2.86 -0.48
C ILE A 66 10.29 2.45 -1.76
N LYS A 67 9.52 2.03 -2.76
CA LYS A 67 10.03 1.51 -4.02
C LYS A 67 9.46 2.28 -5.21
N SER A 68 10.27 2.47 -6.24
CA SER A 68 9.79 2.99 -7.54
C SER A 68 9.40 1.84 -8.47
N GLY A 69 8.39 2.05 -9.32
CA GLY A 69 7.92 1.05 -10.27
C GLY A 69 7.16 -0.10 -9.60
N ARG A 70 7.30 -1.34 -10.10
CA ARG A 70 6.53 -2.49 -9.60
C ARG A 70 6.86 -2.84 -8.16
N ASP A 71 5.82 -3.06 -7.36
CA ASP A 71 5.90 -3.32 -5.93
C ASP A 71 5.12 -4.58 -5.51
N ASP A 72 4.98 -4.82 -4.20
CA ASP A 72 4.38 -6.07 -3.70
C ASP A 72 2.86 -6.18 -3.95
N LEU A 73 2.16 -5.07 -4.19
CA LEU A 73 0.75 -5.07 -4.60
C LEU A 73 0.56 -5.40 -6.09
N CYS A 74 1.61 -5.26 -6.91
CA CYS A 74 1.55 -5.54 -8.35
C CYS A 74 1.56 -7.04 -8.70
N LYS A 75 1.81 -7.94 -7.73
CA LYS A 75 1.79 -9.39 -7.97
C LYS A 75 0.36 -9.81 -8.32
N LYS A 76 0.10 -10.22 -9.58
CA LYS A 76 -1.23 -10.56 -10.13
C LYS A 76 -2.22 -9.37 -10.22
N CYS A 77 -1.72 -8.16 -10.48
CA CYS A 77 -2.61 -7.04 -10.82
C CYS A 77 -3.26 -7.32 -12.19
N PRO A 78 -4.58 -7.18 -12.40
CA PRO A 78 -5.29 -7.50 -13.66
C PRO A 78 -4.74 -6.74 -14.87
N ASN A 79 -3.92 -5.72 -14.63
CA ASN A 79 -3.21 -4.96 -15.64
C ASN A 79 -1.85 -5.55 -16.03
N ASP A 80 -1.49 -6.75 -15.53
CA ASP A 80 -0.23 -7.44 -15.80
C ASP A 80 -0.24 -8.28 -17.09
N GLY A 81 -1.42 -8.58 -17.65
CA GLY A 81 -1.59 -9.50 -18.78
C GLY A 81 -2.31 -8.94 -20.02
N SER A 82 -2.86 -7.72 -19.98
CA SER A 82 -3.70 -7.17 -21.07
C SER A 82 -3.02 -6.14 -21.98
N GLY A 83 -1.71 -5.88 -21.83
CA GLY A 83 -1.01 -4.88 -22.65
C GLY A 83 -1.40 -3.42 -22.37
N THR A 84 -2.31 -3.16 -21.44
CA THR A 84 -2.64 -1.82 -20.95
C THR A 84 -1.69 -1.43 -19.82
N ALA A 85 -0.47 -1.05 -20.18
CA ALA A 85 0.61 -0.69 -19.28
C ALA A 85 0.37 0.62 -18.50
N ILE A 86 -0.75 0.74 -17.76
CA ILE A 86 -0.99 1.91 -16.87
C ILE A 86 0.13 1.98 -15.82
N CYS A 87 0.70 0.85 -15.40
CA CYS A 87 1.78 0.82 -14.40
C CYS A 87 3.16 1.29 -14.91
N LYS A 88 3.33 1.51 -16.23
CA LYS A 88 4.57 2.00 -16.85
C LYS A 88 4.43 3.40 -17.48
N ASP A 89 3.26 4.00 -17.37
CA ASP A 89 3.01 5.35 -17.87
C ASP A 89 3.78 6.36 -17.01
N ASP A 90 4.38 7.36 -17.67
CA ASP A 90 5.04 8.48 -17.02
C ASP A 90 4.07 9.20 -16.07
N SER A 91 2.77 9.19 -16.37
CA SER A 91 1.73 9.73 -15.49
C SER A 91 1.69 9.08 -14.11
N VAL A 92 1.91 7.76 -14.00
CA VAL A 92 1.92 7.05 -12.72
C VAL A 92 3.21 7.29 -11.95
N ASN A 93 4.33 7.42 -12.64
CA ASN A 93 5.59 7.80 -11.99
C ASN A 93 5.53 9.25 -11.47
N GLN A 94 4.90 10.17 -12.20
CA GLN A 94 4.66 11.53 -11.72
C GLN A 94 3.75 11.54 -10.49
N LEU A 95 2.69 10.73 -10.48
CA LEU A 95 1.83 10.60 -9.30
C LEU A 95 2.60 10.07 -8.08
N ASP A 96 3.47 9.08 -8.28
CA ASP A 96 4.36 8.59 -7.23
C ASP A 96 5.23 9.71 -6.66
N GLU A 97 5.87 10.50 -7.52
CA GLU A 97 6.73 11.60 -7.10
C GLU A 97 5.96 12.68 -6.33
N LYS A 98 4.76 13.05 -6.80
CA LYS A 98 3.86 13.99 -6.10
C LYS A 98 3.52 13.48 -4.71
N VAL A 99 3.11 12.21 -4.59
CA VAL A 99 2.76 11.62 -3.29
C VAL A 99 3.98 11.52 -2.39
N LYS A 100 5.11 11.03 -2.91
CA LYS A 100 6.37 10.92 -2.18
C LYS A 100 6.79 12.25 -1.55
N PHE A 101 6.73 13.33 -2.34
CA PHE A 101 7.01 14.69 -1.87
C PHE A 101 6.00 15.14 -0.81
N LEU A 102 4.70 14.96 -1.09
CA LEU A 102 3.61 15.38 -0.21
C LEU A 102 3.71 14.76 1.19
N ILE A 103 4.04 13.47 1.29
CA ILE A 103 4.22 12.79 2.58
C ILE A 103 5.68 12.73 3.05
N GLY A 104 6.63 13.37 2.35
CA GLY A 104 8.03 13.47 2.77
C GLY A 104 8.73 12.12 2.97
N VAL A 105 8.46 11.14 2.11
CA VAL A 105 9.18 9.84 2.12
C VAL A 105 10.20 9.80 0.99
N GLU A 106 11.10 8.81 1.01
CA GLU A 106 12.19 8.72 0.03
C GLU A 106 12.35 7.29 -0.46
N THR A 107 12.54 7.11 -1.76
CA THR A 107 12.80 5.80 -2.37
C THR A 107 14.05 5.16 -1.77
N GLY A 108 13.98 3.86 -1.46
CA GLY A 108 15.06 3.11 -0.84
C GLY A 108 15.12 3.21 0.69
N LYS A 109 14.33 4.10 1.30
CA LYS A 109 14.19 4.17 2.76
C LYS A 109 12.99 3.34 3.25
N THR A 110 13.06 2.94 4.51
CA THR A 110 12.02 2.18 5.20
C THR A 110 11.30 3.06 6.22
N TYR A 111 9.96 2.96 6.26
CA TYR A 111 9.10 3.68 7.20
C TYR A 111 8.06 2.73 7.79
N LYS A 112 7.52 3.07 8.96
CA LYS A 112 6.36 2.36 9.51
C LYS A 112 5.10 2.73 8.74
N PHE A 113 4.27 1.74 8.43
CA PHE A 113 3.00 2.00 7.72
C PHE A 113 2.09 2.97 8.49
N SER A 114 2.02 2.84 9.81
CA SER A 114 1.29 3.72 10.72
C SER A 114 1.73 5.19 10.60
N GLU A 115 3.04 5.41 10.46
CA GLU A 115 3.61 6.73 10.24
C GLU A 115 3.19 7.28 8.87
N ILE A 116 3.29 6.48 7.81
CA ILE A 116 2.86 6.87 6.46
C ILE A 116 1.36 7.25 6.48
N MET A 117 0.50 6.44 7.08
CA MET A 117 -0.95 6.73 7.16
C MET A 117 -1.26 7.98 7.98
N LYS A 118 -0.50 8.26 9.04
CA LYS A 118 -0.61 9.51 9.79
C LYS A 118 -0.25 10.72 8.91
N ARG A 119 0.83 10.63 8.13
CA ARG A 119 1.22 11.68 7.19
C ARG A 119 0.15 11.87 6.11
N MET A 120 -0.35 10.78 5.52
CA MET A 120 -1.47 10.82 4.56
C MET A 120 -2.69 11.52 5.16
N LYS A 121 -3.13 11.13 6.38
CA LYS A 121 -4.28 11.75 7.05
C LYS A 121 -4.08 13.25 7.32
N TRP A 122 -2.84 13.68 7.54
CA TRP A 122 -2.52 15.08 7.78
C TRP A 122 -2.58 15.93 6.51
N VAL A 123 -2.13 15.39 5.38
CA VAL A 123 -2.00 16.15 4.12
C VAL A 123 -3.19 16.01 3.17
N MET A 124 -3.94 14.92 3.26
CA MET A 124 -5.00 14.60 2.31
C MET A 124 -6.32 15.28 2.69
N THR A 125 -6.87 16.04 1.74
CA THR A 125 -8.25 16.54 1.74
C THR A 125 -8.99 15.99 0.51
N PRO A 126 -10.33 16.15 0.41
CA PRO A 126 -11.06 15.80 -0.81
C PRO A 126 -10.50 16.48 -2.07
N GLU A 127 -10.07 17.74 -1.95
CA GLU A 127 -9.50 18.55 -3.03
C GLU A 127 -8.14 18.01 -3.45
N VAL A 128 -7.22 17.79 -2.49
CA VAL A 128 -5.91 17.19 -2.77
C VAL A 128 -6.06 15.82 -3.41
N HIS A 129 -7.02 15.01 -2.93
CA HIS A 129 -7.30 13.71 -3.53
C HIS A 129 -7.78 13.83 -4.96
N LYS A 130 -8.70 14.76 -5.25
CA LYS A 130 -9.19 15.03 -6.60
C LYS A 130 -8.06 15.48 -7.52
N ASP A 131 -7.19 16.38 -7.08
CA ASP A 131 -6.08 16.92 -7.87
C ASP A 131 -5.03 15.85 -8.20
N LEU A 132 -4.80 14.90 -7.29
CA LEU A 132 -3.87 13.79 -7.51
C LEU A 132 -4.48 12.68 -8.38
N CYS A 133 -5.78 12.42 -8.24
CA CYS A 133 -6.41 11.22 -8.80
C CYS A 133 -7.39 11.49 -9.95
N SER A 134 -7.66 12.72 -10.37
CA SER A 134 -8.66 13.05 -11.41
C SER A 134 -8.47 12.25 -12.70
N ASP A 135 -7.21 12.00 -13.08
CA ASP A 135 -6.84 11.26 -14.29
C ASP A 135 -6.69 9.74 -14.06
N CYS A 136 -6.87 9.27 -12.83
CA CYS A 136 -6.88 7.85 -12.50
C CYS A 136 -8.18 7.18 -12.95
N CYS A 137 -8.08 6.03 -13.63
CA CYS A 137 -9.24 5.29 -14.11
C CYS A 137 -10.17 4.82 -12.98
N TRP A 138 -9.62 4.47 -11.81
CA TRP A 138 -10.39 4.04 -10.63
C TRP A 138 -11.19 5.19 -10.01
N TRP A 139 -10.58 6.37 -9.95
CA TRP A 139 -11.22 7.59 -9.49
C TRP A 139 -12.35 8.03 -10.43
N ARG A 140 -12.10 8.01 -11.74
CA ARG A 140 -13.14 8.30 -12.75
C ARG A 140 -14.34 7.36 -12.62
N LYS A 141 -14.11 6.08 -12.31
CA LYS A 141 -15.16 5.09 -12.04
C LYS A 141 -15.86 5.25 -10.67
N GLY A 142 -15.43 6.18 -9.83
CA GLY A 142 -16.05 6.46 -8.53
C GLY A 142 -15.64 5.53 -7.41
N LEU A 143 -14.70 4.60 -7.64
CA LEU A 143 -14.46 3.47 -6.73
C LEU A 143 -13.77 3.86 -5.42
N CYS A 144 -12.98 4.93 -5.45
CA CYS A 144 -12.25 5.46 -4.30
C CYS A 144 -12.60 6.92 -3.96
N ARG A 145 -13.67 7.51 -4.53
CA ARG A 145 -13.98 8.94 -4.37
C ARG A 145 -14.15 9.41 -2.93
N ASP A 146 -14.71 8.54 -2.12
CA ASP A 146 -15.03 8.74 -0.71
C ASP A 146 -13.82 8.54 0.24
N THR A 147 -12.68 8.05 -0.26
CA THR A 147 -11.56 7.60 0.58
C THR A 147 -11.02 8.66 1.53
N PHE A 148 -10.99 9.92 1.10
CA PHE A 148 -10.49 11.05 1.90
C PHE A 148 -11.58 12.12 2.10
N ALA A 149 -12.85 11.74 2.01
CA ALA A 149 -13.97 12.59 2.42
C ALA A 149 -13.92 12.86 3.94
N GLU A 150 -14.55 13.96 4.39
CA GLU A 150 -14.60 14.33 5.81
C GLU A 150 -15.16 13.21 6.70
N ASN A 151 -16.11 12.43 6.17
CA ASN A 151 -16.74 11.30 6.83
C ASN A 151 -16.15 9.94 6.40
N SER A 152 -14.92 9.91 5.88
CA SER A 152 -14.27 8.68 5.44
C SER A 152 -14.22 7.65 6.57
N THR A 153 -14.67 6.43 6.24
CA THR A 153 -14.65 5.28 7.15
C THR A 153 -13.49 4.33 6.86
N SER A 154 -12.50 4.76 6.06
CA SER A 154 -11.38 3.89 5.70
C SER A 154 -10.62 3.41 6.94
N PRO A 155 -10.56 2.10 7.21
CA PRO A 155 -9.91 1.58 8.41
C PRO A 155 -8.41 1.86 8.41
N LEU A 156 -7.78 1.93 7.23
CA LEU A 156 -6.34 2.18 7.11
C LEU A 156 -5.95 3.62 7.44
N LEU A 157 -6.85 4.60 7.31
CA LEU A 157 -6.60 5.98 7.76
C LEU A 157 -6.72 6.15 9.28
N SER A 158 -7.26 5.15 9.97
CA SER A 158 -7.46 5.18 11.43
C SER A 158 -6.49 4.28 12.18
N VAL A 159 -5.57 3.61 11.48
CA VAL A 159 -4.54 2.79 12.15
C VAL A 159 -3.59 3.65 12.97
N THR A 160 -3.21 3.13 14.13
CA THR A 160 -2.27 3.78 15.04
C THR A 160 -1.20 2.79 15.48
N SER A 161 -0.01 3.29 15.77
CA SER A 161 1.08 2.50 16.37
C SER A 161 0.74 2.11 17.80
N LYS A 162 1.29 0.98 18.29
CA LYS A 162 1.33 0.70 19.74
C LYS A 162 2.49 1.50 20.37
N GLY A 163 2.37 2.83 20.43
CA GLY A 163 3.42 3.73 20.92
C GLY A 163 3.37 5.12 20.29
N LYS A 164 3.87 6.15 20.98
CA LYS A 164 3.76 7.57 20.55
C LYS A 164 4.73 7.90 19.40
N ILE A 165 4.25 8.71 18.45
CA ILE A 165 5.01 9.21 17.28
C ILE A 165 5.64 10.56 17.60
N ASN A 166 6.90 10.76 17.20
CA ASN A 166 7.57 12.06 17.19
C ASN A 166 7.19 12.84 15.92
N THR A 167 6.48 13.96 16.08
CA THR A 167 6.01 14.81 14.98
C THR A 167 6.96 15.94 14.60
N ASN A 168 8.09 16.10 15.30
CA ASN A 168 8.97 17.27 15.18
C ASN A 168 9.74 17.38 13.84
N GLY A 169 9.52 16.45 12.90
CA GLY A 169 10.07 16.48 11.55
C GLY A 169 9.03 16.53 10.42
N LEU A 170 7.73 16.51 10.75
CA LEU A 170 6.68 16.57 9.74
C LEU A 170 6.46 18.03 9.33
N LYS A 171 7.03 18.43 8.18
CA LYS A 171 6.71 19.71 7.56
C LYS A 171 5.57 19.52 6.58
N TYR A 172 4.43 20.17 6.85
CA TYR A 172 3.38 20.37 5.86
C TYR A 172 3.93 21.25 4.74
N VAL A 173 4.01 20.73 3.53
CA VAL A 173 4.28 21.53 2.33
C VAL A 173 2.95 21.66 1.60
N PRO A 174 2.30 22.85 1.63
CA PRO A 174 1.08 23.05 0.87
C PRO A 174 1.35 22.84 -0.62
N PRO A 175 0.37 22.37 -1.41
CA PRO A 175 0.48 22.41 -2.86
C PRO A 175 0.75 23.86 -3.28
N THR A 176 1.96 24.17 -3.72
CA THR A 176 2.25 25.47 -4.32
C THR A 176 1.42 25.59 -5.59
N GLU A 177 0.82 26.76 -5.85
CA GLU A 177 -0.01 27.11 -7.01
C GLU A 177 0.67 26.98 -8.40
N LYS A 178 1.72 26.17 -8.54
CA LYS A 178 2.43 25.93 -9.80
C LYS A 178 2.66 24.44 -10.03
N ALA A 179 1.57 23.76 -10.38
CA ALA A 179 1.59 22.69 -11.35
C ALA A 179 0.54 23.02 -12.42
N ALA A 180 0.78 24.14 -13.11
CA ALA A 180 0.20 24.45 -14.41
C ALA A 180 1.12 23.89 -15.49
#